data_AF-A0A833PEV5-F1
#
_entry.id   AF-A0A833PEV5-F1
#
_cell.length_a   1.000
_cell.length_b   1.000
_cell.length_c   1.000
_cell.angle_alpha   90.00
_cell.angle_beta   90.00
_cell.angle_gamma   90.00
#
_symmetry.space_group_name_H-M   'P 1'
#
loop_
_entity.id
_entity.type
_entity.pdbx_description
1 polymer ?
#
loop_
_entity_poly.entity_id
_entity_poly.type
_entity_poly.pdbx_seq_one_letter_code
_entity_poly.pdbx_strand_id
1 'polypeptide(L)'
;MAVGRFLEISLGVVCSAVVSATIFPMHIGPVIQMRVSKTMQDTKQAFDAILSDAQHSENYTQLLANITRDTTDIHTMAVHLSYETSKFKGMTKPLQELLHQVTMLVANLVAMSERMKQLDQIDLNYRPYLQKFHRGVDDFLDNEHVILEHELKHLPEHFEADFQAIVEHAMPEQHIILGSLKMDIRHFIQNVRAVKLIWQCMQRGDNSLPESITPLTTTYPSLHRDYGVAVRGGLSAFLSTLLACTFWILSGWKMGFMVAEMAAITACILTFLDDPVPALKIFIRSSIYAAFLVFIYAYGIFPHVNRFLGISAGISTIYYVLCDAVFTSTFACFGLAADYEYCDGIEFAKPLYDGSSHFF
;
A
#
# COMPACT_ATOMS: atom_id res chain seq x y z
N MET A 1 10.95 32.97 -20.21
CA MET A 1 9.74 32.43 -19.56
C MET A 1 9.94 30.98 -19.09
N ALA A 2 10.32 30.05 -19.97
CA ALA A 2 10.51 28.62 -19.61
C ALA A 2 11.52 28.37 -18.46
N VAL A 3 12.71 28.96 -18.51
CA VAL A 3 13.74 28.81 -17.45
C VAL A 3 13.25 29.37 -16.11
N GLY A 4 12.50 30.47 -16.12
CA GLY A 4 11.93 31.07 -14.91
C GLY A 4 10.95 30.14 -14.21
N ARG A 5 9.99 29.58 -14.96
CA ARG A 5 9.03 28.60 -14.43
C ARG A 5 9.70 27.32 -13.94
N PHE A 6 10.74 26.84 -14.64
CA PHE A 6 11.51 25.69 -14.18
C PHE A 6 12.18 25.95 -12.82
N LEU A 7 12.81 27.11 -12.65
CA LEU A 7 13.44 27.49 -11.38
C LEU A 7 12.41 27.67 -10.27
N GLU A 8 11.27 28.28 -10.57
CA GLU A 8 10.17 28.48 -9.63
C GLU A 8 9.60 27.16 -9.11
N ILE A 9 9.23 26.24 -10.02
CA ILE A 9 8.72 24.91 -9.65
C ILE A 9 9.79 24.11 -8.90
N SER A 10 11.04 24.12 -9.36
CA SER A 10 12.14 23.38 -8.71
C SER A 10 12.39 23.90 -7.30
N LEU A 11 12.39 25.22 -7.11
CA LEU A 11 12.54 25.83 -5.80
C LEU A 11 11.35 25.50 -4.90
N GLY A 12 10.12 25.54 -5.42
CA GLY A 12 8.92 25.14 -4.69
C GLY A 12 8.99 23.69 -4.21
N VAL A 13 9.37 22.76 -5.09
CA VAL A 13 9.53 21.33 -4.77
C VAL A 13 10.63 21.11 -3.71
N VAL A 14 11.80 21.74 -3.86
CA VAL A 14 12.91 21.60 -2.90
C VAL A 14 12.55 22.20 -1.55
N CYS A 15 12.00 23.42 -1.53
CA CYS A 15 11.57 24.07 -0.29
C CYS A 15 10.49 23.24 0.43
N SER A 16 9.49 22.74 -0.30
CA SER A 16 8.44 21.88 0.25
C SER A 16 9.04 20.58 0.81
N ALA A 17 9.95 19.93 0.08
CA ALA A 17 10.62 18.71 0.54
C ALA A 17 11.45 18.94 1.82
N VAL A 18 12.19 20.05 1.90
CA VAL A 18 13.00 20.40 3.07
C VAL A 18 12.11 20.71 4.27
N VAL A 19 11.07 21.53 4.09
CA VAL A 19 10.09 21.84 5.14
C VAL A 19 9.40 20.56 5.61
N SER A 20 9.01 19.69 4.69
CA SER A 20 8.37 18.41 5.01
C SER A 20 9.29 17.50 5.81
N ALA A 21 10.54 17.32 5.37
CA ALA A 21 11.49 16.46 6.04
C ALA A 21 11.93 16.99 7.42
N THR A 22 11.95 18.31 7.63
CA THR A 22 12.45 18.93 8.87
C THR A 22 11.37 19.24 9.89
N ILE A 23 10.20 19.70 9.47
CA ILE A 23 9.10 20.10 10.37
C ILE A 23 8.18 18.91 10.67
N PHE A 24 7.90 18.05 9.68
CA PHE A 24 6.95 16.94 9.81
C PHE A 24 7.52 15.61 9.26
N PRO A 25 8.55 15.03 9.89
CA PRO A 25 9.12 13.78 9.42
C PRO A 25 8.09 12.65 9.42
N MET A 26 7.79 12.12 8.24
CA MET A 26 6.91 10.95 8.08
C MET A 26 7.69 9.67 8.40
N HIS A 27 7.24 8.93 9.41
CA HIS A 27 7.80 7.64 9.78
C HIS A 27 7.08 6.51 9.02
N ILE A 28 7.83 5.67 8.33
CA ILE A 28 7.33 4.52 7.56
C ILE A 28 7.06 3.32 8.49
N GLY A 29 7.75 3.25 9.62
CA GLY A 29 7.67 2.19 10.62
C GLY A 29 6.24 1.85 11.08
N PRO A 30 5.42 2.82 11.53
CA PRO A 30 4.03 2.54 11.91
C PRO A 30 3.18 1.96 10.77
N VAL A 31 3.42 2.41 9.53
CA VAL A 31 2.70 1.90 8.35
C VAL A 31 3.12 0.46 8.05
N ILE A 32 4.42 0.14 8.14
CA ILE A 32 4.92 -1.23 8.01
C ILE A 32 4.33 -2.12 9.11
N GLN A 33 4.31 -1.66 10.36
CA GLN A 33 3.71 -2.39 11.47
C GLN A 33 2.24 -2.71 11.22
N MET A 34 1.46 -1.71 10.82
CA MET A 34 0.05 -1.91 10.50
C MET A 34 -0.14 -2.92 9.36
N ARG A 35 0.66 -2.81 8.28
CA ARG A 35 0.56 -3.72 7.13
C ARG A 35 0.99 -5.14 7.47
N VAL A 36 2.10 -5.34 8.17
CA VAL A 36 2.57 -6.67 8.60
C VAL A 36 1.53 -7.33 9.51
N SER A 37 1.01 -6.60 10.51
CA SER A 37 -0.04 -7.12 11.39
C SER A 37 -1.30 -7.50 10.61
N LYS A 38 -1.70 -6.67 9.65
CA LYS A 38 -2.82 -6.99 8.75
C LYS A 38 -2.54 -8.25 7.92
N THR A 39 -1.38 -8.36 7.28
CA THR A 39 -1.02 -9.54 6.48
C THR A 39 -1.05 -10.83 7.31
N MET A 40 -0.60 -10.78 8.57
CA MET A 40 -0.69 -11.91 9.48
C MET A 40 -2.16 -12.25 9.83
N GLN A 41 -2.98 -11.24 10.05
CA GLN A 41 -4.41 -11.42 10.31
C GLN A 41 -5.16 -11.98 9.09
N ASP A 42 -4.89 -11.48 7.89
CA ASP A 42 -5.47 -11.98 6.65
C ASP A 42 -5.05 -13.43 6.38
N THR A 43 -3.80 -13.78 6.70
CA THR A 43 -3.29 -15.17 6.62
C THR A 43 -4.05 -16.10 7.57
N LYS A 44 -4.32 -15.64 8.80
CA LYS A 44 -5.14 -16.36 9.77
C LYS A 44 -6.57 -16.55 9.26
N GLN A 45 -7.20 -15.47 8.79
CA GLN A 45 -8.56 -15.52 8.24
C GLN A 45 -8.66 -16.46 7.02
N ALA A 46 -7.63 -16.51 6.17
CA ALA A 46 -7.57 -17.42 5.04
C ALA A 46 -7.49 -18.88 5.51
N PHE A 47 -6.67 -19.18 6.53
CA PHE A 47 -6.60 -20.50 7.15
C PHE A 47 -7.95 -20.92 7.74
N ASP A 48 -8.60 -20.03 8.48
CA ASP A 48 -9.91 -20.26 9.09
C ASP A 48 -10.99 -20.52 8.03
N ALA A 49 -11.01 -19.71 6.97
CA ALA A 49 -11.94 -19.87 5.86
C ALA A 49 -11.73 -21.21 5.15
N ILE A 50 -10.48 -21.60 4.85
CA ILE A 50 -10.17 -22.85 4.13
C ILE A 50 -10.61 -24.09 4.94
N LEU A 51 -10.37 -24.12 6.25
CA LEU A 51 -10.66 -25.28 7.08
C LEU A 51 -12.11 -25.33 7.61
N SER A 52 -12.73 -24.17 7.81
CA SER A 52 -14.08 -24.09 8.38
C SER A 52 -15.20 -24.09 7.33
N ASP A 53 -14.94 -23.54 6.14
CA ASP A 53 -15.97 -23.38 5.11
C ASP A 53 -16.17 -24.68 4.31
N ALA A 54 -17.38 -25.24 4.38
CA ALA A 54 -17.80 -26.40 3.59
C ALA A 54 -18.27 -26.00 2.18
N GLN A 55 -18.60 -24.73 1.95
CA GLN A 55 -19.13 -24.25 0.67
C GLN A 55 -18.05 -23.73 -0.28
N HIS A 56 -16.77 -23.74 0.11
CA HIS A 56 -15.65 -23.24 -0.69
C HIS A 56 -15.91 -21.84 -1.27
N SER A 57 -16.38 -20.91 -0.43
CA SER A 57 -16.70 -19.56 -0.88
C SER A 57 -15.50 -18.86 -1.53
N GLU A 58 -15.74 -18.03 -2.56
CA GLU A 58 -14.68 -17.25 -3.24
C GLU A 58 -13.92 -16.27 -2.31
N ASN A 59 -14.34 -16.15 -1.05
CA ASN A 59 -13.78 -15.25 -0.05
C ASN A 59 -12.30 -15.55 0.24
N TYR A 60 -11.87 -16.81 0.31
CA TYR A 60 -10.46 -17.12 0.59
C TYR A 60 -9.54 -16.74 -0.58
N THR A 61 -10.01 -16.82 -1.83
CA THR A 61 -9.25 -16.38 -3.01
C THR A 61 -8.98 -14.87 -2.95
N GLN A 62 -9.97 -14.08 -2.49
CA GLN A 62 -9.80 -12.66 -2.26
C GLN A 62 -8.80 -12.38 -1.13
N LEU A 63 -8.84 -13.14 -0.04
CA LEU A 63 -7.86 -13.04 1.05
C LEU A 63 -6.43 -13.35 0.57
N LEU A 64 -6.23 -14.41 -0.23
CA LEU A 64 -4.92 -14.74 -0.81
C LEU A 64 -4.40 -13.64 -1.75
N ALA A 65 -5.29 -13.06 -2.56
CA ALA A 65 -4.94 -11.92 -3.41
C ALA A 65 -4.53 -10.69 -2.57
N ASN A 66 -5.26 -10.41 -1.48
CA ASN A 66 -4.93 -9.32 -0.56
C ASN A 66 -3.58 -9.53 0.12
N ILE A 67 -3.28 -10.74 0.61
CA ILE A 67 -1.99 -11.09 1.22
C ILE A 67 -0.84 -10.88 0.22
N THR A 68 -1.02 -11.32 -1.02
CA THR A 68 0.01 -11.19 -2.08
C THR A 68 0.28 -9.72 -2.43
N ARG A 69 -0.79 -8.92 -2.53
CA ARG A 69 -0.70 -7.48 -2.77
C ARG A 69 -0.02 -6.76 -1.61
N ASP A 70 -0.45 -7.01 -0.38
CA ASP A 70 0.10 -6.37 0.81
C ASP A 70 1.59 -6.78 1.01
N THR A 71 1.97 -8.03 0.68
CA THR A 71 3.38 -8.49 0.66
C THR A 71 4.22 -7.67 -0.34
N THR A 72 3.68 -7.39 -1.53
CA THR A 72 4.34 -6.58 -2.56
C THR A 72 4.49 -5.12 -2.15
N ASP A 73 3.45 -4.54 -1.54
CA ASP A 73 3.49 -3.18 -1.00
C ASP A 73 4.59 -3.06 0.07
N ILE A 74 4.61 -3.98 1.04
CA ILE A 74 5.62 -3.99 2.12
C ILE A 74 7.02 -4.16 1.54
N HIS A 75 7.19 -5.02 0.53
CA HIS A 75 8.47 -5.19 -0.15
C HIS A 75 8.99 -3.88 -0.76
N THR A 76 8.11 -3.11 -1.40
CA THR A 76 8.47 -1.81 -1.99
C THR A 76 8.87 -0.81 -0.92
N MET A 77 8.17 -0.80 0.21
CA MET A 77 8.48 0.05 1.37
C MET A 77 9.80 -0.35 2.05
N ALA A 78 10.18 -1.63 2.02
CA ALA A 78 11.33 -2.16 2.73
C ALA A 78 12.67 -1.55 2.27
N VAL A 79 12.76 -1.11 1.01
CA VAL A 79 13.95 -0.44 0.46
C VAL A 79 14.19 0.91 1.13
N HIS A 80 13.13 1.57 1.60
CA HIS A 80 13.20 2.89 2.23
C HIS A 80 13.55 2.83 3.71
N LEU A 81 13.47 1.66 4.36
CA LEU A 81 13.83 1.48 5.78
C LEU A 81 15.27 1.87 6.12
N SER A 82 16.19 1.77 5.15
CA SER A 82 17.59 2.17 5.35
C SER A 82 17.75 3.69 5.55
N TYR A 83 16.82 4.48 5.02
CA TYR A 83 16.81 5.94 5.12
C TYR A 83 15.93 6.47 6.25
N GLU A 84 15.24 5.59 6.98
CA GLU A 84 14.33 5.97 8.05
C GLU A 84 15.06 6.27 9.37
N THR A 85 14.44 7.08 10.23
CA THR A 85 14.93 7.42 11.58
C THR A 85 14.22 6.64 12.70
N SER A 86 13.30 5.72 12.37
CA SER A 86 12.56 4.94 13.38
C SER A 86 13.34 3.75 13.93
N LYS A 87 12.73 3.01 14.87
CA LYS A 87 13.26 1.76 15.44
C LYS A 87 13.53 0.67 14.40
N PHE A 88 12.98 0.78 13.19
CA PHE A 88 13.16 -0.18 12.11
C PHE A 88 14.32 0.18 11.17
N LYS A 89 15.09 1.22 11.47
CA LYS A 89 16.23 1.65 10.65
C LYS A 89 17.19 0.49 10.37
N GLY A 90 17.40 0.19 9.08
CA GLY A 90 18.30 -0.88 8.64
C GLY A 90 17.73 -2.31 8.73
N MET A 91 16.43 -2.47 9.03
CA MET A 91 15.75 -3.77 9.09
C MET A 91 15.28 -4.31 7.73
N THR A 92 15.87 -3.85 6.62
CA THR A 92 15.49 -4.30 5.28
C THR A 92 15.61 -5.83 5.13
N LYS A 93 16.69 -6.45 5.63
CA LYS A 93 16.91 -7.90 5.54
C LYS A 93 15.94 -8.73 6.39
N PRO A 94 15.74 -8.45 7.70
CA PRO A 94 14.71 -9.12 8.50
C PRO A 94 13.31 -9.03 7.90
N LEU A 95 12.92 -7.84 7.40
CA LEU A 95 11.62 -7.67 6.79
C LEU A 95 11.48 -8.47 5.48
N GLN A 96 12.52 -8.50 4.67
CA GLN A 96 12.58 -9.31 3.46
C GLN A 96 12.43 -10.80 3.75
N GLU A 97 13.10 -11.31 4.78
CA GLU A 97 12.96 -12.71 5.21
C GLU A 97 11.55 -12.99 5.74
N LEU A 98 10.96 -12.06 6.51
CA LEU A 98 9.57 -12.17 6.95
C LEU A 98 8.61 -12.30 5.75
N LEU A 99 8.76 -11.47 4.73
CA LEU A 99 7.92 -11.53 3.51
C LEU A 99 8.14 -12.83 2.72
N HIS A 100 9.36 -13.37 2.74
CA HIS A 100 9.63 -14.67 2.15
C HIS A 100 8.86 -15.79 2.87
N GLN A 101 8.87 -15.79 4.21
CA GLN A 101 8.09 -16.75 5.00
C GLN A 101 6.58 -16.60 4.77
N VAL A 102 6.07 -15.37 4.62
CA VAL A 102 4.67 -15.12 4.21
C VAL A 102 4.37 -15.73 2.84
N THR A 103 5.30 -15.66 1.88
CA THR A 103 5.12 -16.31 0.57
C THR A 103 4.96 -17.82 0.71
N MET A 104 5.74 -18.45 1.60
CA MET A 104 5.61 -19.88 1.90
C MET A 104 4.28 -20.22 2.60
N LEU A 105 3.76 -19.32 3.44
CA LEU A 105 2.43 -19.46 4.04
C LEU A 105 1.33 -19.45 2.97
N VAL A 106 1.39 -18.54 2.00
CA VAL A 106 0.45 -18.49 0.87
C VAL A 106 0.47 -19.80 0.09
N ALA A 107 1.66 -20.35 -0.20
CA ALA A 107 1.78 -21.64 -0.88
C ALA A 107 1.14 -22.78 -0.09
N ASN A 108 1.37 -22.85 1.23
CA ASN A 108 0.75 -23.83 2.11
C ASN A 108 -0.78 -23.70 2.11
N LEU A 109 -1.32 -22.48 2.17
CA LEU A 109 -2.76 -22.22 2.14
C LEU A 109 -3.40 -22.68 0.82
N VAL A 110 -2.78 -22.36 -0.32
CA VAL A 110 -3.26 -22.84 -1.63
C VAL A 110 -3.28 -24.36 -1.66
N ALA A 111 -2.21 -25.01 -1.20
CA ALA A 111 -2.09 -26.45 -1.17
C ALA A 111 -3.13 -27.11 -0.22
N MET A 112 -3.44 -26.48 0.91
CA MET A 112 -4.53 -26.92 1.80
C MET A 112 -5.89 -26.77 1.13
N SER A 113 -6.16 -25.64 0.46
CA SER A 113 -7.46 -25.40 -0.19
C SER A 113 -7.79 -26.45 -1.24
N GLU A 114 -6.80 -26.89 -2.03
CA GLU A 114 -6.98 -27.94 -3.04
C GLU A 114 -7.23 -29.30 -2.38
N ARG A 115 -6.54 -29.62 -1.29
CA ARG A 115 -6.76 -30.87 -0.53
C ARG A 115 -8.13 -30.90 0.13
N MET A 116 -8.57 -29.77 0.68
CA MET A 116 -9.92 -29.65 1.25
C MET A 116 -11.00 -29.91 0.20
N LYS A 117 -10.82 -29.34 -1.00
CA LYS A 117 -11.71 -29.59 -2.14
C LYS A 117 -11.73 -31.06 -2.56
N GLN A 118 -10.58 -31.72 -2.60
CA GLN A 118 -10.50 -33.15 -2.93
C GLN A 118 -11.14 -34.04 -1.86
N LEU A 119 -10.95 -33.72 -0.58
CA LEU A 119 -11.56 -34.46 0.53
C LEU A 119 -13.09 -34.35 0.53
N ASP A 120 -13.61 -33.14 0.32
CA ASP A 120 -15.05 -32.87 0.29
C ASP A 120 -15.78 -33.53 -0.89
N GLN A 121 -15.08 -33.80 -1.99
CA GLN A 121 -15.64 -34.54 -3.12
C GLN A 121 -15.89 -36.02 -2.79
N ILE A 122 -15.17 -36.58 -1.81
CA ILE A 122 -15.28 -37.99 -1.44
C ILE A 122 -16.36 -38.19 -0.38
N ASP A 123 -16.23 -37.53 0.76
CA ASP A 123 -17.15 -37.67 1.89
C ASP A 123 -16.97 -36.52 2.91
N LEU A 124 -18.03 -36.14 3.63
CA LEU A 124 -18.02 -35.00 4.56
C LEU A 124 -17.94 -35.40 6.05
N ASN A 125 -17.91 -36.70 6.41
CA ASN A 125 -17.98 -37.13 7.81
C ASN A 125 -16.76 -36.71 8.65
N TYR A 126 -15.63 -36.42 8.01
CA TYR A 126 -14.40 -35.94 8.66
C TYR A 126 -14.48 -34.46 9.10
N ARG A 127 -15.38 -33.65 8.50
CA ARG A 127 -15.45 -32.19 8.68
C ARG A 127 -15.66 -31.74 10.14
N PRO A 128 -16.57 -32.34 10.96
CA PRO A 128 -16.74 -31.93 12.35
C PRO A 128 -15.48 -32.15 13.20
N TYR A 129 -14.74 -33.22 12.94
CA TYR A 129 -13.48 -33.54 13.62
C TYR A 129 -12.37 -32.58 13.20
N LEU A 130 -12.32 -32.23 11.90
CA LEU A 130 -11.41 -31.22 11.39
C LEU A 130 -11.68 -29.84 12.01
N GLN A 131 -12.94 -29.43 12.17
CA GLN A 131 -13.28 -28.16 12.82
C GLN A 131 -12.84 -28.12 14.29
N LYS A 132 -12.96 -29.23 15.02
CA LYS A 132 -12.46 -29.34 16.40
C LYS A 132 -10.93 -29.22 16.44
N PHE A 133 -10.23 -29.91 15.54
CA PHE A 133 -8.78 -29.83 15.42
C PHE A 133 -8.31 -28.42 15.02
N HIS A 134 -8.98 -27.80 14.04
CA HIS A 134 -8.72 -26.42 13.59
C HIS A 134 -8.79 -25.44 14.76
N ARG A 135 -9.83 -25.52 15.60
CA ARG A 135 -9.95 -24.66 16.79
C ARG A 135 -8.79 -24.82 17.77
N GLY A 136 -8.26 -26.04 17.93
CA GLY A 136 -7.08 -26.28 18.76
C GLY A 136 -5.80 -25.69 18.17
N VAL A 137 -5.65 -25.73 16.84
CA VAL A 137 -4.55 -25.04 16.14
C VAL A 137 -4.70 -23.52 16.26
N ASP A 138 -5.92 -23.00 16.15
CA ASP A 138 -6.18 -21.57 16.23
C ASP A 138 -5.82 -20.99 17.60
N ASP A 139 -6.29 -21.64 18.67
CA ASP A 139 -5.98 -21.27 20.06
C ASP A 139 -4.48 -21.35 20.35
N PHE A 140 -3.81 -22.37 19.81
CA PHE A 140 -2.35 -22.49 19.90
C PHE A 140 -1.62 -21.34 19.19
N LEU A 141 -2.09 -20.93 18.01
CA LEU A 141 -1.48 -19.84 17.25
C LEU A 141 -1.77 -18.48 17.87
N ASP A 142 -2.93 -18.27 18.49
CA ASP A 142 -3.31 -16.98 19.11
C ASP A 142 -2.63 -16.69 20.44
N ASN A 143 -2.09 -17.70 21.11
CA ASN A 143 -1.34 -17.53 22.35
C ASN A 143 -0.23 -16.47 22.20
N GLU A 144 -0.36 -15.35 22.92
CA GLU A 144 0.55 -14.19 22.86
C GLU A 144 1.92 -14.42 23.53
N HIS A 145 2.31 -15.66 23.77
CA HIS A 145 3.56 -15.96 24.42
C HIS A 145 4.76 -15.57 23.53
N VAL A 146 5.81 -15.07 24.17
CA VAL A 146 7.10 -14.81 23.51
C VAL A 146 7.61 -16.13 22.94
N ILE A 147 7.83 -16.17 21.62
CA ILE A 147 8.28 -17.39 20.96
C ILE A 147 9.80 -17.44 21.12
N LEU A 148 10.31 -18.56 21.64
CA LEU A 148 11.74 -18.81 21.66
C LEU A 148 12.13 -19.64 20.44
N GLU A 149 13.36 -19.47 19.97
CA GLU A 149 13.84 -20.11 18.74
C GLU A 149 13.75 -21.64 18.77
N HIS A 150 14.08 -22.26 19.90
CA HIS A 150 14.00 -23.71 20.06
C HIS A 150 12.56 -24.25 20.03
N GLU A 151 11.56 -23.38 20.24
CA GLU A 151 10.16 -23.77 20.26
C GLU A 151 9.52 -23.72 18.88
N LEU A 152 10.19 -23.25 17.82
CA LEU A 152 9.63 -23.09 16.48
C LEU A 152 8.98 -24.37 15.92
N LYS A 153 9.51 -25.54 16.32
CA LYS A 153 9.01 -26.85 15.89
C LYS A 153 7.92 -27.42 16.80
N HIS A 154 7.60 -26.78 17.93
CA HIS A 154 6.53 -27.24 18.81
C HIS A 154 5.17 -27.13 18.10
N LEU A 155 4.38 -28.16 18.32
CA LEU A 155 3.01 -28.30 17.86
C LEU A 155 2.08 -28.32 19.08
N PRO A 156 0.76 -28.15 18.88
CA PRO A 156 -0.22 -28.38 19.94
C PRO A 156 0.00 -29.76 20.60
N GLU A 157 -0.14 -29.85 21.93
CA GLU A 157 0.14 -31.08 22.69
C GLU A 157 -0.63 -32.30 22.16
N HIS A 158 -1.87 -32.07 21.73
CA HIS A 158 -2.79 -33.11 21.25
C HIS A 158 -2.81 -33.24 19.71
N PHE A 159 -1.87 -32.61 19.00
CA PHE A 159 -1.89 -32.52 17.53
C PHE A 159 -2.04 -33.88 16.83
N GLU A 160 -1.24 -34.89 17.21
CA GLU A 160 -1.33 -36.21 16.57
C GLU A 160 -2.61 -36.97 16.97
N ALA A 161 -3.04 -36.86 18.23
CA ALA A 161 -4.23 -37.55 18.73
C ALA A 161 -5.51 -36.98 18.11
N ASP A 162 -5.61 -35.65 18.05
CA ASP A 162 -6.75 -34.97 17.44
C ASP A 162 -6.82 -35.24 15.94
N PHE A 163 -5.67 -35.28 15.25
CA PHE A 163 -5.64 -35.63 13.82
C PHE A 163 -6.01 -37.09 13.57
N GLN A 164 -5.58 -38.01 14.46
CA GLN A 164 -5.94 -39.42 14.36
C GLN A 164 -7.46 -39.62 14.43
N ALA A 165 -8.17 -38.85 15.27
CA ALA A 165 -9.62 -38.89 15.34
C ALA A 165 -10.31 -38.47 14.02
N ILE A 166 -9.70 -37.59 13.23
CA ILE A 166 -10.19 -37.22 11.89
C ILE A 166 -10.07 -38.42 10.94
N VAL A 167 -8.92 -39.10 10.97
CA VAL A 167 -8.63 -40.25 10.10
C VAL A 167 -9.57 -41.42 10.39
N GLU A 168 -9.88 -41.68 11.66
CA GLU A 168 -10.81 -42.75 12.07
C GLU A 168 -12.25 -42.57 11.54
N HIS A 169 -12.66 -41.34 11.27
CA HIS A 169 -13.99 -41.00 10.76
C HIS A 169 -14.01 -40.70 9.26
N ALA A 170 -12.89 -40.90 8.57
CA ALA A 170 -12.75 -40.69 7.14
C ALA A 170 -12.80 -42.02 6.36
N MET A 171 -13.17 -41.94 5.09
CA MET A 171 -13.12 -43.10 4.19
C MET A 171 -11.67 -43.53 3.92
N PRO A 172 -11.39 -44.82 3.64
CA PRO A 172 -10.05 -45.32 3.30
C PRO A 172 -9.34 -44.52 2.19
N GLU A 173 -10.10 -44.08 1.18
CA GLU A 173 -9.60 -43.30 0.05
C GLU A 173 -9.11 -41.89 0.46
N GLN A 174 -9.65 -41.32 1.55
CA GLN A 174 -9.27 -40.01 2.07
C GLN A 174 -7.97 -40.02 2.89
N HIS A 175 -7.51 -41.19 3.35
CA HIS A 175 -6.39 -41.30 4.30
C HIS A 175 -5.08 -40.71 3.76
N ILE A 176 -4.80 -40.89 2.48
CA ILE A 176 -3.58 -40.36 1.84
C ILE A 176 -3.64 -38.82 1.78
N ILE A 177 -4.80 -38.27 1.40
CA ILE A 177 -4.99 -36.82 1.30
C ILE A 177 -4.92 -36.19 2.69
N LEU A 178 -5.54 -36.80 3.71
CA LEU A 178 -5.42 -36.39 5.11
C LEU A 178 -3.97 -36.44 5.61
N GLY A 179 -3.20 -37.47 5.26
CA GLY A 179 -1.78 -37.54 5.60
C GLY A 179 -0.99 -36.34 5.04
N SER A 180 -1.29 -35.93 3.81
CA SER A 180 -0.68 -34.74 3.20
C SER A 180 -1.16 -33.43 3.84
N LEU A 181 -2.46 -33.30 4.13
CA LEU A 181 -3.04 -32.16 4.82
C LEU A 181 -2.42 -31.97 6.21
N LYS A 182 -2.18 -33.06 6.95
CA LYS A 182 -1.47 -33.03 8.25
C LYS A 182 -0.09 -32.37 8.12
N MET A 183 0.62 -32.70 7.04
CA MET A 183 1.95 -32.16 6.80
C MET A 183 1.90 -30.67 6.43
N ASP A 184 0.95 -30.25 5.60
CA ASP A 184 0.80 -28.82 5.27
C ASP A 184 0.44 -28.00 6.50
N ILE A 185 -0.47 -28.49 7.35
CA ILE A 185 -0.87 -27.78 8.58
C ILE A 185 0.32 -27.68 9.54
N ARG A 186 1.12 -28.75 9.69
CA ARG A 186 2.37 -28.71 10.46
C ARG A 186 3.31 -27.63 9.95
N HIS A 187 3.56 -27.59 8.63
CA HIS A 187 4.43 -26.58 8.02
C HIS A 187 3.88 -25.17 8.15
N PHE A 188 2.56 -25.00 8.04
CA PHE A 188 1.89 -23.74 8.26
C PHE A 188 2.09 -23.23 9.69
N ILE A 189 1.87 -24.07 10.70
CA ILE A 189 2.11 -23.71 12.11
C ILE A 189 3.56 -23.24 12.30
N GLN A 190 4.53 -24.00 11.77
CA GLN A 190 5.96 -23.66 11.86
C GLN A 190 6.27 -22.32 11.18
N ASN A 191 5.76 -22.09 9.97
CA ASN A 191 5.99 -20.87 9.22
C ASN A 191 5.31 -19.64 9.88
N VAL A 192 4.11 -19.78 10.44
CA VAL A 192 3.45 -18.69 11.19
C VAL A 192 4.29 -18.30 12.41
N ARG A 193 4.84 -19.30 13.12
CA ARG A 193 5.70 -19.05 14.28
C ARG A 193 7.04 -18.44 13.89
N ALA A 194 7.61 -18.84 12.76
CA ALA A 194 8.81 -18.20 12.20
C ALA A 194 8.56 -16.72 11.87
N VAL A 195 7.44 -16.40 11.21
CA VAL A 195 7.02 -15.00 10.94
C VAL A 195 6.86 -14.22 12.25
N LYS A 196 6.17 -14.79 13.24
CA LYS A 196 6.01 -14.16 14.57
C LYS A 196 7.35 -13.92 15.26
N LEU A 197 8.28 -14.87 15.20
CA LEU A 197 9.61 -14.74 15.81
C LEU A 197 10.42 -13.62 15.14
N ILE A 198 10.49 -13.60 13.81
CA ILE A 198 11.18 -12.52 13.06
C ILE A 198 10.57 -11.17 13.42
N TRP A 199 9.23 -11.10 13.45
CA TRP A 199 8.52 -9.88 13.81
C TRP A 199 8.78 -9.43 15.26
N GLN A 200 8.91 -10.38 16.21
CA GLN A 200 9.28 -10.09 17.59
C GLN A 200 10.72 -9.54 17.70
N CYS A 201 11.68 -10.13 16.97
CA CYS A 201 13.06 -9.63 16.93
C CYS A 201 13.13 -8.20 16.38
N MET A 202 12.45 -7.94 15.25
CA MET A 202 12.36 -6.60 14.66
C MET A 202 11.75 -5.58 15.63
N GLN A 203 10.68 -5.94 16.36
CA GLN A 203 10.07 -5.04 17.33
C GLN A 203 11.00 -4.68 18.50
N ARG A 204 11.95 -5.57 18.84
CA ARG A 204 12.96 -5.37 19.89
C ARG A 204 14.17 -4.56 19.42
N GLY A 205 14.28 -4.20 18.14
CA GLY A 205 15.46 -3.54 17.59
C GLY A 205 16.57 -4.51 17.16
N ASP A 206 16.29 -5.82 17.16
CA ASP A 206 17.26 -6.84 16.79
C ASP A 206 17.19 -7.12 15.27
N ASN A 207 18.32 -6.94 14.60
CA ASN A 207 18.48 -7.16 13.17
C ASN A 207 19.02 -8.56 12.85
N SER A 208 19.31 -9.38 13.86
CA SER A 208 19.76 -10.75 13.67
C SER A 208 18.60 -11.65 13.23
N LEU A 209 18.91 -12.54 12.29
CA LEU A 209 18.00 -13.61 11.90
C LEU A 209 18.26 -14.81 12.82
N PRO A 210 17.21 -15.52 13.29
CA PRO A 210 17.37 -16.76 14.03
C PRO A 210 18.20 -17.76 13.23
N GLU A 211 19.16 -18.45 13.87
CA GLU A 211 20.09 -19.39 13.22
C GLU A 211 19.37 -20.61 12.60
N SER A 212 18.20 -20.94 13.14
CA SER A 212 17.27 -21.96 12.64
C SER A 212 16.54 -21.59 11.35
N ILE A 213 16.49 -20.30 11.00
CA ILE A 213 15.92 -19.81 9.75
C ILE A 213 17.08 -19.65 8.78
N THR A 214 17.27 -20.63 7.89
CA THR A 214 18.31 -20.54 6.87
C THR A 214 18.05 -19.29 6.03
N PRO A 215 18.92 -18.27 6.11
CA PRO A 215 18.71 -17.05 5.35
C PRO A 215 18.72 -17.39 3.87
N LEU A 216 17.91 -16.69 3.09
CA LEU A 216 18.01 -16.70 1.64
C LEU A 216 19.48 -16.49 1.23
N THR A 217 20.11 -17.56 0.75
CA THR A 217 21.52 -17.56 0.29
C THR A 217 21.62 -17.08 -1.15
N THR A 218 20.48 -16.97 -1.82
CA THR A 218 20.35 -16.42 -3.18
C THR A 218 20.26 -14.89 -3.11
N THR A 219 20.77 -14.20 -4.12
CA THR A 219 20.46 -12.79 -4.35
C THR A 219 18.94 -12.65 -4.29
N TYR A 220 18.45 -11.91 -3.28
CA TYR A 220 17.02 -11.78 -2.98
C TYR A 220 16.23 -11.61 -4.28
N PRO A 221 15.23 -12.49 -4.54
CA PRO A 221 14.66 -12.61 -5.87
C PRO A 221 14.09 -11.26 -6.30
N SER A 222 14.53 -10.79 -7.46
CA SER A 222 13.92 -9.63 -8.10
C SER A 222 12.45 -9.94 -8.29
N LEU A 223 11.58 -9.16 -7.65
CA LEU A 223 10.14 -9.22 -7.84
C LEU A 223 9.83 -9.30 -9.34
N HIS A 224 8.88 -10.15 -9.74
CA HIS A 224 8.55 -10.34 -11.16
C HIS A 224 8.27 -8.97 -11.79
N ARG A 225 9.08 -8.61 -12.80
CA ARG A 225 8.92 -7.34 -13.50
C ARG A 225 7.99 -7.57 -14.68
N ASP A 226 6.74 -7.15 -14.53
CA ASP A 226 5.76 -7.24 -15.61
C ASP A 226 6.04 -6.15 -16.66
N TYR A 227 6.81 -6.54 -17.68
CA TYR A 227 7.10 -5.68 -18.83
C TYR A 227 5.83 -5.32 -19.62
N GLY A 228 4.80 -6.16 -19.58
CA GLY A 228 3.53 -5.93 -20.28
C GLY A 228 2.75 -4.77 -19.65
N VAL A 229 2.64 -4.74 -18.31
CA VAL A 229 2.04 -3.61 -17.58
C VAL A 229 2.84 -2.34 -17.82
N ALA A 230 4.17 -2.41 -17.78
CA ALA A 230 5.03 -1.26 -18.02
C ALA A 230 4.83 -0.65 -19.42
N VAL A 231 4.74 -1.48 -20.47
CA VAL A 231 4.49 -1.01 -21.84
C VAL A 231 3.09 -0.40 -21.98
N ARG A 232 2.07 -1.03 -21.39
CA ARG A 232 0.70 -0.50 -21.42
C ARG A 232 0.59 0.85 -20.71
N GLY A 233 1.24 1.00 -19.56
CA GLY A 233 1.33 2.27 -18.84
C GLY A 233 2.09 3.35 -19.60
N GLY A 234 3.23 3.01 -20.21
CA GLY A 234 3.98 3.93 -21.06
C GLY A 234 3.19 4.41 -22.28
N LEU A 235 2.49 3.50 -22.95
CA LEU A 235 1.66 3.82 -24.11
C LEU A 235 0.46 4.70 -23.74
N SER A 236 -0.21 4.42 -22.61
CA SER A 236 -1.33 5.24 -22.15
C SER A 236 -0.89 6.66 -21.78
N ALA A 237 0.24 6.82 -21.10
CA ALA A 237 0.81 8.13 -20.78
C ALA A 237 1.20 8.92 -22.03
N PHE A 238 1.81 8.25 -23.01
CA PHE A 238 2.15 8.83 -24.31
C PHE A 238 0.90 9.31 -25.06
N LEU A 239 -0.11 8.45 -25.20
CA LEU A 239 -1.36 8.80 -25.90
C LEU A 239 -2.13 9.91 -25.19
N SER A 240 -2.20 9.88 -23.85
CA SER A 240 -2.87 10.92 -23.06
C SER A 240 -2.21 12.29 -23.26
N THR A 241 -0.89 12.35 -23.18
CA THR A 241 -0.11 13.59 -23.42
C THR A 241 -0.28 14.08 -24.85
N LEU A 242 -0.25 13.17 -25.84
CA LEU A 242 -0.41 13.51 -27.26
C LEU A 242 -1.80 14.07 -27.55
N LEU A 243 -2.85 13.47 -26.99
CA LEU A 243 -4.23 13.95 -27.13
C LEU A 243 -4.42 15.31 -26.47
N ALA A 244 -3.86 15.54 -25.28
CA ALA A 244 -3.92 16.84 -24.61
C ALA A 244 -3.21 17.93 -25.43
N CYS A 245 -2.01 17.65 -25.96
CA CYS A 245 -1.29 18.56 -26.85
C CYS A 245 -2.05 18.84 -28.15
N THR A 246 -2.64 17.80 -28.74
CA THR A 246 -3.41 17.94 -29.99
C THR A 246 -4.66 18.77 -29.77
N PHE A 247 -5.38 18.53 -28.67
CA PHE A 247 -6.52 19.36 -28.26
C PHE A 247 -6.12 20.82 -28.04
N TRP A 248 -4.99 21.07 -27.37
CA TRP A 248 -4.48 22.42 -27.17
C TRP A 248 -4.20 23.13 -28.50
N ILE A 249 -3.49 22.47 -29.42
CA ILE A 249 -3.14 23.04 -30.73
C ILE A 249 -4.38 23.33 -31.57
N LEU A 250 -5.34 22.39 -31.61
CA LEU A 250 -6.56 22.53 -32.43
C LEU A 250 -7.55 23.56 -31.88
N SER A 251 -7.69 23.65 -30.56
CA SER A 251 -8.63 24.60 -29.93
C SER A 251 -8.16 26.06 -30.01
N GLY A 252 -6.87 26.30 -30.30
CA GLY A 252 -6.29 27.65 -30.26
C GLY A 252 -6.32 28.29 -28.86
N TRP A 253 -6.54 27.48 -27.82
CA TRP A 253 -6.67 27.97 -26.45
C TRP A 253 -5.32 28.46 -25.94
N LYS A 254 -5.19 29.78 -25.72
CA LYS A 254 -3.93 30.40 -25.24
C LYS A 254 -3.36 29.74 -23.98
N MET A 255 -4.21 29.27 -23.07
CA MET A 255 -3.81 28.65 -21.79
C MET A 255 -3.85 27.11 -21.84
N GLY A 256 -4.07 26.48 -23.00
CA GLY A 256 -4.19 25.02 -23.09
C GLY A 256 -2.89 24.26 -22.78
N PHE A 257 -1.75 24.94 -22.66
CA PHE A 257 -0.49 24.33 -22.18
C PHE A 257 -0.64 23.72 -20.78
N MET A 258 -1.49 24.31 -19.92
CA MET A 258 -1.75 23.83 -18.55
C MET A 258 -2.39 22.44 -18.57
N VAL A 259 -3.31 22.20 -19.51
CA VAL A 259 -3.97 20.90 -19.67
C VAL A 259 -2.97 19.84 -20.10
N ALA A 260 -2.06 20.17 -21.01
CA ALA A 260 -1.02 19.26 -21.46
C ALA A 260 -0.03 18.91 -20.34
N GLU A 261 0.39 19.89 -19.54
CA GLU A 261 1.28 19.69 -18.39
C GLU A 261 0.63 18.83 -17.30
N MET A 262 -0.61 19.16 -16.89
CA MET A 262 -1.34 18.39 -15.88
C MET A 262 -1.63 16.96 -16.33
N ALA A 263 -1.95 16.75 -17.62
CA ALA A 263 -2.12 15.41 -18.18
C ALA A 263 -0.83 14.59 -18.09
N ALA A 264 0.32 15.19 -18.43
CA ALA A 264 1.61 14.52 -18.37
C ALA A 264 2.01 14.16 -16.92
N ILE A 265 1.92 15.10 -15.99
CA ILE A 265 2.26 14.87 -14.57
C ILE A 265 1.37 13.77 -13.98
N THR A 266 0.05 13.87 -14.20
CA THR A 266 -0.93 12.90 -13.69
C THR A 266 -0.67 11.52 -14.28
N ALA A 267 -0.41 11.42 -15.58
CA ALA A 267 -0.08 10.15 -16.23
C ALA A 267 1.19 9.52 -15.65
N CYS A 268 2.26 10.29 -15.46
CA CYS A 268 3.51 9.78 -14.91
C CYS A 268 3.36 9.28 -13.47
N ILE A 269 2.64 10.00 -12.61
CA ILE A 269 2.44 9.62 -11.20
C ILE A 269 1.54 8.39 -11.10
N LEU A 270 0.43 8.36 -11.83
CA LEU A 270 -0.56 7.28 -11.71
C LEU A 270 -0.15 5.99 -12.40
N THR A 271 0.83 6.01 -13.32
CA THR A 271 1.34 4.79 -13.98
C THR A 271 2.00 3.81 -12.99
N PHE A 272 2.34 4.27 -11.79
CA PHE A 272 2.84 3.41 -10.72
C PHE A 272 1.75 2.59 -10.02
N LEU A 273 0.47 2.98 -10.15
CA LEU A 273 -0.65 2.30 -9.49
C LEU A 273 -1.22 1.18 -10.36
N ASP A 274 -1.53 0.03 -9.74
CA ASP A 274 -2.20 -1.08 -10.44
C ASP A 274 -3.63 -0.71 -10.90
N ASP A 275 -4.36 0.06 -10.08
CA ASP A 275 -5.65 0.66 -10.43
C ASP A 275 -5.60 2.20 -10.25
N PRO A 276 -5.40 2.97 -11.32
CA PRO A 276 -5.32 4.44 -11.24
C PRO A 276 -6.70 5.11 -11.15
N VAL A 277 -7.80 4.37 -11.34
CA VAL A 277 -9.16 4.97 -11.45
C VAL A 277 -9.61 5.65 -10.15
N PRO A 278 -9.45 5.06 -8.95
CA PRO A 278 -9.86 5.72 -7.70
C PRO A 278 -9.09 7.02 -7.45
N ALA A 279 -7.76 7.00 -7.67
CA ALA A 279 -6.91 8.16 -7.51
C ALA A 279 -7.29 9.27 -8.52
N LEU A 280 -7.55 8.91 -9.77
CA LEU A 280 -8.00 9.85 -10.80
C LEU A 280 -9.36 10.49 -10.46
N LYS A 281 -10.31 9.71 -9.91
CA LYS A 281 -11.60 10.25 -9.46
C LYS A 281 -11.45 11.25 -8.32
N ILE A 282 -10.57 10.95 -7.36
CA ILE A 282 -10.25 11.89 -6.27
C ILE A 282 -9.63 13.15 -6.84
N PHE A 283 -8.67 13.02 -7.77
CA PHE A 283 -8.02 14.14 -8.43
C PHE A 283 -9.02 15.04 -9.17
N ILE A 284 -9.88 14.48 -10.02
CA ILE A 284 -10.88 15.26 -10.77
C ILE A 284 -11.83 16.00 -9.81
N ARG A 285 -12.32 15.33 -8.75
CA ARG A 285 -13.16 15.98 -7.74
C ARG A 285 -12.42 17.11 -7.03
N SER A 286 -11.15 16.89 -6.72
CA SER A 286 -10.25 17.86 -6.08
C SER A 286 -10.08 19.11 -6.93
N SER A 287 -9.79 18.96 -8.23
CA SER A 287 -9.67 20.07 -9.17
C SER A 287 -10.96 20.88 -9.29
N ILE A 288 -12.13 20.22 -9.27
CA ILE A 288 -13.42 20.93 -9.28
C ILE A 288 -13.60 21.79 -8.02
N TYR A 289 -13.25 21.25 -6.84
CA TYR A 289 -13.32 22.02 -5.60
C TYR A 289 -12.32 23.17 -5.56
N ALA A 290 -11.10 22.95 -6.05
CA ALA A 290 -10.05 23.97 -6.15
C ALA A 290 -10.49 25.11 -7.09
N ALA A 291 -10.98 24.79 -8.29
CA ALA A 291 -11.47 25.78 -9.25
C ALA A 291 -12.60 26.65 -8.67
N PHE A 292 -13.53 26.04 -7.90
CA PHE A 292 -14.58 26.78 -7.22
C PHE A 292 -14.03 27.72 -6.13
N LEU A 293 -13.04 27.25 -5.36
CA LEU A 293 -12.37 28.06 -4.34
C LEU A 293 -11.61 29.22 -4.98
N VAL A 294 -10.83 28.98 -6.04
CA VAL A 294 -10.13 30.02 -6.80
C VAL A 294 -11.10 31.06 -7.33
N PHE A 295 -12.26 30.64 -7.85
CA PHE A 295 -13.31 31.56 -8.29
C PHE A 295 -13.80 32.48 -7.17
N ILE A 296 -14.09 31.94 -5.97
CA ILE A 296 -14.49 32.75 -4.81
C ILE A 296 -13.38 33.72 -4.41
N TYR A 297 -12.12 33.29 -4.41
CA TYR A 297 -11.01 34.15 -4.03
C TYR A 297 -10.77 35.26 -5.05
N ALA A 298 -10.69 34.91 -6.34
CA ALA A 298 -10.39 35.86 -7.42
C ALA A 298 -11.48 36.93 -7.60
N TYR A 299 -12.76 36.56 -7.45
CA TYR A 299 -13.89 37.48 -7.71
C TYR A 299 -14.59 37.98 -6.44
N GLY A 300 -14.51 37.24 -5.35
CA GLY A 300 -15.14 37.62 -4.08
C GLY A 300 -14.19 38.36 -3.15
N ILE A 301 -13.01 37.78 -2.89
CA ILE A 301 -12.11 38.27 -1.84
C ILE A 301 -11.15 39.32 -2.39
N PHE A 302 -10.34 38.98 -3.41
CA PHE A 302 -9.30 39.87 -3.94
C PHE A 302 -9.79 41.27 -4.34
N PRO A 303 -10.97 41.45 -4.95
CA PRO A 303 -11.46 42.79 -5.31
C PRO A 303 -11.81 43.69 -4.12
N HIS A 304 -12.01 43.12 -2.92
CA HIS A 304 -12.37 43.87 -1.71
C HIS A 304 -11.16 44.13 -0.79
N VAL A 305 -10.01 43.53 -1.08
CA VAL A 305 -8.82 43.59 -0.22
C VAL A 305 -7.82 44.60 -0.78
N ASN A 306 -7.96 45.86 -0.37
CA ASN A 306 -7.12 46.98 -0.83
C ASN A 306 -5.94 47.32 0.11
N ARG A 307 -5.71 46.55 1.18
CA ARG A 307 -4.61 46.80 2.14
C ARG A 307 -3.64 45.63 2.16
N PHE A 308 -2.34 45.94 2.20
CA PHE A 308 -1.22 44.97 2.26
C PHE A 308 -1.41 43.87 3.33
N LEU A 309 -1.89 44.25 4.52
CA LEU A 309 -2.17 43.31 5.61
C LEU A 309 -3.30 42.30 5.29
N GLY A 310 -4.31 42.71 4.52
CA GLY A 310 -5.41 41.81 4.13
C GLY A 310 -4.96 40.81 3.06
N ILE A 311 -4.08 41.23 2.15
CA ILE A 311 -3.48 40.34 1.14
C ILE A 311 -2.58 39.31 1.83
N SER A 312 -1.76 39.75 2.79
CA SER A 312 -0.89 38.87 3.58
C SER A 312 -1.67 37.82 4.39
N ALA A 313 -2.76 38.21 5.05
CA ALA A 313 -3.60 37.28 5.82
C ALA A 313 -4.36 36.29 4.93
N GLY A 314 -4.86 36.75 3.76
CA GLY A 314 -5.54 35.90 2.79
C GLY A 314 -4.61 34.84 2.19
N ILE A 315 -3.40 35.24 1.77
CA ILE A 315 -2.37 34.33 1.26
C ILE A 315 -1.93 33.35 2.36
N SER A 316 -1.74 33.82 3.60
CA SER A 316 -1.30 32.96 4.70
C SER A 316 -2.33 31.89 5.07
N THR A 317 -3.62 32.21 5.03
CA THR A 317 -4.70 31.26 5.35
C THR A 317 -4.80 30.18 4.28
N ILE A 318 -4.69 30.57 3.00
CA ILE A 318 -4.67 29.63 1.88
C ILE A 318 -3.43 28.76 1.88
N TYR A 319 -2.24 29.34 2.14
CA TYR A 319 -1.00 28.58 2.19
C TYR A 319 -1.04 27.53 3.30
N TYR A 320 -1.68 27.83 4.43
CA TYR A 320 -1.90 26.86 5.49
C TYR A 320 -2.81 25.70 5.08
N VAL A 321 -3.91 25.99 4.37
CA VAL A 321 -4.87 24.97 3.87
C VAL A 321 -4.26 24.13 2.75
N LEU A 322 -3.50 24.76 1.84
CA LEU A 322 -2.77 24.07 0.77
C LEU A 322 -1.67 23.18 1.35
N CYS A 323 -0.91 23.69 2.33
CA CYS A 323 0.11 22.92 3.01
C CYS A 323 -0.53 21.71 3.73
N ASP A 324 -1.61 21.88 4.49
CA ASP A 324 -2.31 20.78 5.15
C ASP A 324 -2.83 19.71 4.15
N ALA A 325 -3.32 20.15 2.98
CA ALA A 325 -3.76 19.27 1.90
C ALA A 325 -2.61 18.56 1.18
N VAL A 326 -1.47 19.22 0.93
CA VAL A 326 -0.27 18.57 0.37
C VAL A 326 0.28 17.52 1.33
N PHE A 327 0.27 17.82 2.63
CA PHE A 327 0.89 16.99 3.67
C PHE A 327 0.06 15.77 4.05
N THR A 328 -1.26 15.80 3.88
CA THR A 328 -2.08 14.60 4.01
C THR A 328 -1.91 13.74 2.76
N SER A 329 -1.29 12.56 2.84
CA SER A 329 -0.92 11.70 1.69
C SER A 329 -2.05 11.37 0.71
N THR A 330 -3.31 11.44 1.16
CA THR A 330 -4.52 11.27 0.34
C THR A 330 -4.82 12.46 -0.58
N PHE A 331 -4.27 13.63 -0.28
CA PHE A 331 -4.53 14.92 -0.91
C PHE A 331 -3.27 15.57 -1.52
N ALA A 332 -2.12 14.88 -1.59
CA ALA A 332 -0.93 15.41 -2.26
C ALA A 332 -1.21 15.86 -3.72
N CYS A 333 -2.07 15.11 -4.42
CA CYS A 333 -2.57 15.50 -5.74
C CYS A 333 -3.53 16.70 -5.72
N PHE A 334 -4.30 16.88 -4.64
CA PHE A 334 -5.13 18.08 -4.39
C PHE A 334 -4.25 19.31 -4.20
N GLY A 335 -3.21 19.19 -3.39
CA GLY A 335 -2.27 20.25 -3.11
C GLY A 335 -1.51 20.73 -4.34
N LEU A 336 -1.00 19.80 -5.18
CA LEU A 336 -0.35 20.15 -6.44
C LEU A 336 -1.29 20.85 -7.43
N ALA A 337 -2.54 20.41 -7.55
CA ALA A 337 -3.53 21.05 -8.42
C ALA A 337 -3.91 22.45 -7.91
N ALA A 338 -4.10 22.59 -6.60
CA ALA A 338 -4.56 23.82 -5.99
C ALA A 338 -3.46 24.88 -5.84
N ASP A 339 -2.19 24.50 -5.60
CA ASP A 339 -1.03 25.41 -5.68
C ASP A 339 -0.87 25.97 -7.11
N TYR A 340 -1.05 25.12 -8.12
CA TYR A 340 -0.93 25.51 -9.52
C TYR A 340 -2.06 26.47 -9.94
N GLU A 341 -3.32 26.14 -9.64
CA GLU A 341 -4.48 27.00 -9.93
C GLU A 341 -4.42 28.34 -9.17
N TYR A 342 -3.82 28.36 -7.97
CA TYR A 342 -3.69 29.57 -7.17
C TYR A 342 -2.58 30.53 -7.67
N CYS A 343 -1.38 30.01 -7.96
CA CYS A 343 -0.30 30.81 -8.55
C CYS A 343 -0.73 31.45 -9.88
N ASP A 344 -1.46 30.71 -10.71
CA ASP A 344 -2.00 31.22 -11.97
C ASP A 344 -3.18 32.18 -11.77
N GLY A 345 -4.04 31.97 -10.77
CA GLY A 345 -5.08 32.92 -10.38
C GLY A 345 -4.52 34.29 -9.97
N ILE A 346 -3.36 34.31 -9.30
CA ILE A 346 -2.62 35.55 -9.00
C ILE A 346 -2.04 36.18 -10.27
N GLU A 347 -1.52 35.38 -11.21
CA GLU A 347 -1.04 35.88 -12.51
C GLU A 347 -2.19 36.46 -13.37
N PHE A 348 -3.40 35.91 -13.24
CA PHE A 348 -4.63 36.40 -13.86
C PHE A 348 -5.16 37.71 -13.24
N ALA A 349 -4.90 37.94 -11.95
CA ALA A 349 -5.26 39.17 -11.24
C ALA A 349 -4.25 40.31 -11.47
N LYS A 350 -3.06 40.01 -12.00
CA LYS A 350 -1.97 40.96 -12.25
C LYS A 350 -2.35 42.13 -13.20
N PRO A 351 -3.06 41.92 -14.31
CA PRO A 351 -3.52 43.00 -15.20
C PRO A 351 -4.59 43.90 -14.58
N LEU A 352 -5.36 43.40 -13.59
CA LEU A 352 -6.34 44.22 -12.86
C LEU A 352 -5.65 45.20 -11.89
N TYR A 353 -4.46 44.86 -11.41
CA TYR A 353 -3.63 45.76 -10.61
C TYR A 353 -2.88 46.80 -11.45
N ASP A 354 -2.39 46.41 -12.64
CA ASP A 354 -1.61 47.30 -13.51
C ASP A 354 -2.46 48.41 -14.18
N GLY A 355 -3.79 48.29 -14.16
CA GLY A 355 -4.71 49.38 -14.51
C GLY A 355 -4.89 50.45 -13.43
N SER A 356 -4.29 50.26 -12.25
CA SER A 356 -4.37 51.18 -11.10
C SER A 356 -3.02 51.80 -10.71
N SER A 357 -2.02 51.76 -11.60
CA SER A 357 -0.71 52.41 -11.43
C SER A 357 -0.68 53.86 -11.98
N HIS A 358 -1.76 54.61 -11.77
CA HIS A 358 -1.73 56.08 -11.78
C HIS A 358 -2.15 56.62 -10.42
N PHE A 359 -1.49 56.18 -9.35
CA PHE A 359 -1.26 56.96 -8.13
C PHE A 359 -0.26 56.17 -7.27
N PHE A 360 1.02 56.24 -7.64
CA PHE A 360 2.16 56.65 -6.81
C PHE A 360 3.46 56.47 -7.61
#